data_AF-A0A2G6HHQ2-F1
#
_entry.id   AF-A0A2G6HHQ2-F1
#
_cell.length_a   1.000
_cell.length_b   1.000
_cell.length_c   1.000
_cell.angle_alpha   90.00
_cell.angle_beta   90.00
_cell.angle_gamma   90.00
#
_symmetry.space_group_name_H-M   'P 1'
#
loop_
_entity.id
_entity.type
_entity.pdbx_description
1 polymer ?
#
loop_
_entity_poly.entity_id
_entity_poly.type
_entity_poly.pdbx_seq_one_letter_code
_entity_poly.pdbx_strand_id
1 'polypeptide(L)'
;MLAAMTRLAKDGDQAPNIFAHIEHARMAANAFALFQDMELWGQHRNFDIHEAAGAYSGIFDDLDARTRPSTWSERSVKTYVTVGIFGDLLHELSRRNNVFLKSVDKWSLGQSEWALAYIGPEIARDEQLAARLSLWARRVAGEVLGLVRSTLFTHPELVEIPEARDEIVDLVTKLHGERMKELSLKP
;
A
#
# COMPACT_ATOMS: atom_id res chain seq x y z
N MET A 1 5.35 -6.25 3.02
CA MET A 1 5.74 -5.47 4.22
C MET A 1 7.08 -4.75 4.04
N LEU A 2 8.17 -5.44 3.65
CA LEU A 2 9.48 -4.80 3.46
C LEU A 2 9.46 -3.61 2.47
N ALA A 3 8.75 -3.73 1.34
CA ALA A 3 8.58 -2.62 0.40
C ALA A 3 7.85 -1.40 1.01
N ALA A 4 6.85 -1.63 1.86
CA ALA A 4 6.13 -0.57 2.56
C ALA A 4 7.02 0.12 3.59
N MET A 5 7.82 -0.63 4.35
CA MET A 5 8.84 -0.10 5.25
C MET A 5 9.81 0.82 4.50
N THR A 6 10.41 0.35 3.41
CA THR A 6 11.36 1.14 2.61
C THR A 6 10.73 2.40 2.06
N ARG A 7 9.47 2.33 1.60
CA ARG A 7 8.72 3.50 1.12
C ARG A 7 8.50 4.52 2.24
N LEU A 8 8.01 4.07 3.39
CA LEU A 8 7.74 4.94 4.55
C LEU A 8 9.02 5.58 5.08
N ALA A 9 10.13 4.84 5.15
CA ALA A 9 11.44 5.38 5.54
C ALA A 9 11.92 6.46 4.55
N LYS A 10 11.83 6.20 3.23
CA LYS A 10 12.17 7.20 2.19
C LYS A 10 11.28 8.43 2.25
N ASP A 11 10.00 8.26 2.59
CA ASP A 11 9.10 9.39 2.75
C ASP A 11 9.43 10.19 4.00
N GLY A 12 9.75 9.52 5.11
CA GLY A 12 10.24 10.20 6.33
C GLY A 12 11.46 11.05 6.05
N ASP A 13 12.46 10.53 5.36
CA ASP A 13 13.68 11.28 4.96
C ASP A 13 13.38 12.56 4.16
N GLN A 14 12.31 12.53 3.35
CA GLN A 14 11.89 13.64 2.49
C GLN A 14 10.78 14.50 3.12
N ALA A 15 10.49 14.29 4.41
CA ALA A 15 9.42 15.00 5.10
C ALA A 15 9.75 16.48 5.31
N PRO A 16 8.76 17.39 5.21
CA PRO A 16 8.99 18.84 5.30
C PRO A 16 9.29 19.31 6.73
N ASN A 17 9.04 18.46 7.73
CA ASN A 17 9.29 18.77 9.14
C ASN A 17 9.58 17.51 9.94
N ILE A 18 10.18 17.71 11.12
CA ILE A 18 10.61 16.62 12.00
C ILE A 18 9.45 15.77 12.53
N PHE A 19 8.27 16.37 12.72
CA PHE A 19 7.10 15.63 13.18
C PHE A 19 6.68 14.58 12.14
N ALA A 20 6.52 14.98 10.88
CA ALA A 20 6.21 14.08 9.78
C ALA A 20 7.30 13.01 9.59
N HIS A 21 8.58 13.37 9.75
CA HIS A 21 9.70 12.42 9.71
C HIS A 21 9.55 11.33 10.79
N ILE A 22 9.31 11.73 12.05
CA ILE A 22 9.15 10.80 13.18
C ILE A 22 7.97 9.86 12.97
N GLU A 23 6.82 10.37 12.54
CA GLU A 23 5.64 9.54 12.29
C GLU A 23 5.89 8.51 11.18
N HIS A 24 6.55 8.91 10.08
CA HIS A 24 6.94 7.98 9.03
C HIS A 24 7.96 6.93 9.48
N ALA A 25 8.92 7.31 10.33
CA ALA A 25 9.85 6.36 10.93
C ALA A 25 9.13 5.32 11.82
N ARG A 26 8.11 5.74 12.58
CA ARG A 26 7.27 4.83 13.39
C ARG A 26 6.48 3.87 12.51
N MET A 27 5.84 4.36 11.45
CA MET A 27 5.11 3.53 10.49
C MET A 27 6.04 2.54 9.78
N ALA A 28 7.26 2.97 9.41
CA ALA A 28 8.27 2.11 8.81
C ALA A 28 8.72 1.00 9.78
N ALA A 29 8.95 1.35 11.06
CA ALA A 29 9.29 0.37 12.09
C ALA A 29 8.16 -0.65 12.30
N ASN A 30 6.90 -0.21 12.30
CA ASN A 30 5.74 -1.11 12.37
C ASN A 30 5.69 -2.07 11.17
N ALA A 31 5.88 -1.55 9.95
CA ALA A 31 5.94 -2.36 8.75
C ALA A 31 7.07 -3.41 8.80
N PHE A 32 8.21 -3.09 9.40
CA PHE A 32 9.29 -4.05 9.60
C PHE A 32 8.93 -5.12 10.65
N ALA A 33 8.32 -4.73 11.77
CA ALA A 33 7.87 -5.68 12.78
C ALA A 33 6.89 -6.72 12.20
N LEU A 34 5.99 -6.30 11.30
CA LEU A 34 5.09 -7.23 10.60
C LEU A 34 5.81 -8.18 9.65
N PHE A 35 6.89 -7.72 9.02
CA PHE A 35 7.75 -8.62 8.24
C PHE A 35 8.41 -9.65 9.16
N GLN A 36 8.92 -9.26 10.32
CA GLN A 36 9.51 -10.19 11.29
C GLN A 36 8.49 -11.22 11.81
N ASP A 37 7.23 -10.81 12.03
CA ASP A 37 6.12 -11.73 12.35
C ASP A 37 5.93 -12.78 11.24
N MET A 38 6.08 -12.40 9.96
CA MET A 38 6.02 -13.34 8.83
C MET A 38 7.23 -14.26 8.76
N GLU A 39 8.43 -13.76 9.04
CA GLU A 39 9.63 -14.59 9.09
C GLU A 39 9.46 -15.69 10.14
N LEU A 40 9.03 -15.32 11.35
CA LEU A 40 8.76 -16.26 12.43
C LEU A 40 7.62 -17.24 12.06
N TRP A 41 6.57 -16.77 11.40
CA TRP A 41 5.48 -17.64 10.93
C TRP A 41 5.96 -18.68 9.91
N GLY A 42 6.83 -18.27 8.99
CA GLY A 42 7.42 -19.12 7.95
C GLY A 42 8.37 -20.16 8.54
N GLN A 43 9.24 -19.75 9.47
CA GLN A 43 10.15 -20.64 10.19
C GLN A 43 9.41 -21.79 10.89
N HIS A 44 8.30 -21.49 11.59
CA HIS A 44 7.48 -22.52 12.24
C HIS A 44 6.81 -23.50 11.26
N ARG A 45 6.89 -23.25 9.95
CA ARG A 45 6.28 -24.05 8.86
C ARG A 45 7.31 -24.59 7.87
N ASN A 46 8.61 -24.48 8.17
CA ASN A 46 9.69 -24.81 7.24
C ASN A 46 9.57 -24.12 5.88
N PHE A 47 9.09 -22.87 5.89
CA PHE A 47 8.96 -22.02 4.71
C PHE A 47 10.06 -20.95 4.72
N ASP A 48 10.89 -20.92 3.67
CA ASP A 48 11.92 -19.91 3.51
C ASP A 48 11.34 -18.63 2.88
N ILE A 49 11.10 -17.65 3.73
CA ILE A 49 10.60 -16.34 3.30
C ILE A 49 11.62 -15.54 2.50
N HIS A 50 12.92 -15.81 2.63
CA HIS A 50 13.97 -15.09 1.88
C HIS A 50 13.92 -15.52 0.41
N GLU A 51 13.85 -16.82 0.16
CA GLU A 51 13.65 -17.38 -1.18
C GLU A 51 12.32 -16.90 -1.78
N ALA A 52 11.22 -17.01 -1.02
CA ALA A 52 9.90 -16.60 -1.49
C ALA A 52 9.80 -15.09 -1.78
N ALA A 53 10.37 -14.23 -0.93
CA ALA A 53 10.38 -12.79 -1.16
C ALA A 53 11.24 -12.42 -2.38
N GLY A 54 12.29 -13.19 -2.67
CA GLY A 54 13.15 -13.03 -3.84
C GLY A 54 12.38 -13.07 -5.16
N ALA A 55 11.33 -13.90 -5.25
CA ALA A 55 10.47 -14.00 -6.43
C ALA A 55 9.71 -12.69 -6.75
N TYR A 56 9.56 -11.80 -5.77
CA TYR A 56 8.88 -10.50 -5.92
C TYR A 56 9.86 -9.32 -5.94
N SER A 57 11.17 -9.59 -6.01
CA SER A 57 12.18 -8.53 -6.07
C SER A 57 11.97 -7.64 -7.30
N GLY A 58 12.03 -6.32 -7.11
CA GLY A 58 11.88 -5.34 -8.18
C GLY A 58 10.44 -5.14 -8.70
N ILE A 59 9.44 -5.84 -8.15
CA ILE A 59 8.04 -5.74 -8.62
C ILE A 59 7.47 -4.30 -8.58
N PHE A 60 8.05 -3.43 -7.73
CA PHE A 60 7.64 -2.04 -7.58
C PHE A 60 8.46 -1.03 -8.42
N ASP A 61 9.51 -1.46 -9.11
CA ASP A 61 10.47 -0.55 -9.75
C ASP A 61 9.80 0.26 -10.87
N ASP A 62 9.01 -0.40 -11.71
CA ASP A 62 8.24 0.22 -12.79
C ASP A 62 7.18 1.20 -12.25
N LEU A 63 6.45 0.78 -11.22
CA LEU A 63 5.50 1.65 -10.52
C LEU A 63 6.22 2.91 -10.02
N ASP A 64 7.36 2.76 -9.35
CA ASP A 64 8.13 3.87 -8.79
C ASP A 64 8.70 4.80 -9.87
N ALA A 65 9.17 4.24 -10.97
CA ALA A 65 9.67 5.02 -12.11
C ALA A 65 8.57 5.87 -12.75
N ARG A 66 7.36 5.33 -12.91
CA ARG A 66 6.22 6.01 -13.56
C ARG A 66 5.48 6.97 -12.63
N THR A 67 5.66 6.83 -11.32
CA THR A 67 4.97 7.64 -10.29
C THR A 67 5.95 8.39 -9.41
N ARG A 68 6.91 9.11 -9.99
CA ARG A 68 7.81 9.98 -9.20
C ARG A 68 7.04 11.22 -8.70
N PRO A 69 6.86 11.41 -7.37
CA PRO A 69 6.20 12.59 -6.84
C PRO A 69 7.10 13.82 -6.96
N SER A 70 6.51 14.98 -7.22
CA SER A 70 7.21 16.27 -7.29
C SER A 70 7.07 17.11 -6.01
N THR A 71 6.08 16.77 -5.17
CA THR A 71 5.73 17.51 -3.95
C THR A 71 5.51 16.54 -2.78
N TRP A 72 5.57 17.07 -1.55
CA TRP A 72 5.27 16.31 -0.34
C TRP A 72 3.85 15.73 -0.36
N SER A 73 2.85 16.50 -0.79
CA SER A 73 1.45 16.02 -0.86
C SER A 73 1.28 14.92 -1.90
N GLU A 74 1.94 15.02 -3.07
CA GLU A 74 1.95 13.92 -4.05
C GLU A 74 2.62 12.66 -3.52
N ARG A 75 3.73 12.81 -2.79
CA ARG A 75 4.43 11.70 -2.14
C ARG A 75 3.53 11.01 -1.11
N SER A 76 2.90 11.79 -0.24
CA SER A 76 1.98 11.29 0.78
C SER A 76 0.77 10.58 0.17
N VAL A 77 0.16 11.16 -0.87
CA VAL A 77 -0.97 10.55 -1.60
C VAL A 77 -0.53 9.30 -2.35
N LYS A 78 0.67 9.27 -2.94
CA LYS A 78 1.20 8.05 -3.59
C LYS A 78 1.28 6.90 -2.59
N THR A 79 1.83 7.15 -1.41
CA THR A 79 1.96 6.14 -0.36
C THR A 79 0.59 5.73 0.17
N TYR A 80 -0.35 6.67 0.34
CA TYR A 80 -1.74 6.40 0.72
C TYR A 80 -2.47 5.47 -0.25
N VAL A 81 -2.35 5.73 -1.54
CA VAL A 81 -2.95 4.89 -2.58
C VAL A 81 -2.27 3.52 -2.62
N THR A 82 -0.94 3.49 -2.66
CA THR A 82 -0.16 2.26 -2.84
C THR A 82 -0.31 1.32 -1.64
N VAL A 83 -0.06 1.81 -0.43
CA VAL A 83 -0.17 1.01 0.80
C VAL A 83 -1.62 0.58 1.01
N GLY A 84 -2.60 1.46 0.74
CA GLY A 84 -4.01 1.12 0.87
C GLY A 84 -4.43 -0.03 -0.05
N ILE A 85 -4.17 0.06 -1.35
CA ILE A 85 -4.59 -0.98 -2.32
C ILE A 85 -3.88 -2.32 -2.03
N PHE A 86 -2.56 -2.29 -1.75
CA PHE A 86 -1.85 -3.52 -1.41
C PHE A 86 -2.25 -4.08 -0.05
N GLY A 87 -2.61 -3.23 0.91
CA GLY A 87 -3.20 -3.64 2.18
C GLY A 87 -4.50 -4.41 1.98
N ASP A 88 -5.42 -3.88 1.17
CA ASP A 88 -6.67 -4.58 0.84
C ASP A 88 -6.42 -5.92 0.12
N LEU A 89 -5.48 -5.94 -0.83
CA LEU A 89 -5.11 -7.17 -1.54
C LEU A 89 -4.59 -8.22 -0.56
N LEU A 90 -3.64 -7.86 0.30
CA LEU A 90 -3.05 -8.79 1.27
C LEU A 90 -4.07 -9.27 2.29
N HIS A 91 -4.98 -8.38 2.73
CA HIS A 91 -6.10 -8.75 3.58
C HIS A 91 -6.98 -9.81 2.91
N GLU A 92 -7.39 -9.57 1.67
CA GLU A 92 -8.29 -10.47 0.96
C GLU A 92 -7.63 -11.81 0.61
N LEU A 93 -6.36 -11.81 0.20
CA LEU A 93 -5.58 -13.03 0.00
C LEU A 93 -5.41 -13.83 1.30
N SER A 94 -5.14 -13.15 2.42
CA SER A 94 -5.04 -13.79 3.74
C SER A 94 -6.35 -14.45 4.14
N ARG A 95 -7.48 -13.75 3.92
CA ARG A 95 -8.83 -14.23 4.22
C ARG A 95 -9.18 -15.47 3.39
N ARG A 96 -8.96 -15.42 2.07
CA ARG A 96 -9.30 -16.53 1.15
C ARG A 96 -8.47 -17.77 1.42
N ASN A 97 -7.18 -17.61 1.70
CA ASN A 97 -6.27 -18.73 1.95
C ASN A 97 -6.24 -19.18 3.43
N ASN A 98 -7.06 -18.57 4.30
CA ASN A 98 -7.08 -18.87 5.75
C ASN A 98 -5.69 -18.78 6.41
N VAL A 99 -4.87 -17.81 5.98
CA VAL A 99 -3.53 -17.54 6.52
C VAL A 99 -3.49 -16.18 7.20
N PHE A 100 -2.64 -16.03 8.22
CA PHE A 100 -2.42 -14.75 8.91
C PHE A 100 -3.68 -14.05 9.47
N LEU A 101 -4.77 -14.77 9.73
CA LEU A 101 -6.05 -14.18 10.16
C LEU A 101 -5.96 -13.33 11.45
N LYS A 102 -5.11 -13.72 12.41
CA LYS A 102 -4.89 -12.96 13.66
C LYS A 102 -4.08 -11.67 13.46
N SER A 103 -3.45 -11.52 12.30
CA SER A 103 -2.64 -10.35 11.92
C SER A 103 -3.38 -9.44 10.96
N VAL A 104 -4.66 -9.72 10.66
CA VAL A 104 -5.44 -9.01 9.66
C VAL A 104 -5.64 -7.54 10.02
N ASP A 105 -5.91 -7.24 11.29
CA ASP A 105 -5.97 -5.85 11.78
C ASP A 105 -4.61 -5.15 11.73
N LYS A 106 -3.52 -5.91 11.70
CA LYS A 106 -2.15 -5.38 11.67
C LYS A 106 -1.69 -4.94 10.27
N TRP A 107 -2.43 -5.25 9.20
CA TRP A 107 -2.08 -4.78 7.86
C TRP A 107 -2.18 -3.25 7.74
N SER A 108 -2.91 -2.59 8.64
CA SER A 108 -2.86 -1.13 8.77
C SER A 108 -1.51 -0.70 9.37
N LEU A 109 -0.79 0.13 8.61
CA LEU A 109 0.49 0.67 9.02
C LEU A 109 0.37 2.02 9.77
N GLY A 110 -0.85 2.51 9.99
CA GLY A 110 -1.10 3.87 10.52
C GLY A 110 -1.05 4.98 9.45
N GLN A 111 -0.75 4.61 8.20
CA GLN A 111 -0.51 5.58 7.13
C GLN A 111 -1.79 6.22 6.63
N SER A 112 -2.89 5.47 6.58
CA SER A 112 -4.19 6.00 6.18
C SER A 112 -4.68 7.04 7.19
N GLU A 113 -4.59 6.70 8.47
CA GLU A 113 -4.95 7.55 9.60
C GLU A 113 -4.10 8.83 9.61
N TRP A 114 -2.79 8.69 9.37
CA TRP A 114 -1.89 9.83 9.24
C TRP A 114 -2.26 10.73 8.05
N ALA A 115 -2.52 10.15 6.87
CA ALA A 115 -2.88 10.93 5.68
C ALA A 115 -4.20 11.68 5.89
N LEU A 116 -5.21 11.05 6.48
CA LEU A 116 -6.48 11.69 6.80
C LEU A 116 -6.31 12.84 7.81
N ALA A 117 -5.47 12.64 8.83
CA ALA A 117 -5.26 13.64 9.88
C ALA A 117 -4.43 14.86 9.40
N TYR A 118 -3.42 14.64 8.56
CA TYR A 118 -2.43 15.68 8.24
C TYR A 118 -2.47 16.17 6.79
N ILE A 119 -2.87 15.33 5.83
CA ILE A 119 -2.98 15.74 4.41
C ILE A 119 -4.43 16.11 4.06
N GLY A 120 -5.41 15.40 4.64
CA GLY A 120 -6.83 15.68 4.44
C GLY A 120 -7.22 17.15 4.67
N PRO A 121 -6.80 17.80 5.78
CA PRO A 121 -7.11 19.20 6.03
C PRO A 121 -6.45 20.18 5.07
N GLU A 122 -5.32 19.84 4.46
CA GLU A 122 -4.70 20.64 3.40
C GLU A 122 -5.51 20.56 2.12
N ILE A 123 -5.89 19.35 1.72
CA ILE A 123 -6.73 19.09 0.54
C ILE A 123 -8.09 19.79 0.67
N ALA A 124 -8.73 19.70 1.83
CA ALA A 124 -10.06 20.26 2.05
C ALA A 124 -10.10 21.80 1.99
N ARG A 125 -8.96 22.48 2.21
CA ARG A 125 -8.87 23.95 2.20
C ARG A 125 -8.45 24.54 0.86
N ASP A 126 -8.00 23.71 -0.08
CA ASP A 126 -7.48 24.15 -1.38
C ASP A 126 -8.07 23.28 -2.50
N GLU A 127 -9.06 23.84 -3.20
CA GLU A 127 -9.74 23.15 -4.32
C GLU A 127 -8.79 22.84 -5.49
N GLN A 128 -7.78 23.68 -5.73
CA GLN A 128 -6.81 23.46 -6.81
C GLN A 128 -5.86 22.32 -6.45
N LEU A 129 -5.43 22.25 -5.19
CA LEU A 129 -4.67 21.12 -4.66
C LEU A 129 -5.48 19.83 -4.75
N ALA A 130 -6.75 19.84 -4.34
CA ALA A 130 -7.64 18.68 -4.41
C ALA A 130 -7.81 18.18 -5.86
N ALA A 131 -7.99 19.09 -6.82
CA ALA A 131 -8.11 18.74 -8.24
C ALA A 131 -6.81 18.09 -8.77
N ARG A 132 -5.65 18.68 -8.47
CA ARG A 132 -4.33 18.15 -8.87
C ARG A 132 -4.07 16.78 -8.24
N LEU A 133 -4.31 16.64 -6.94
CA LEU A 133 -4.08 15.39 -6.23
C LEU A 133 -5.08 14.30 -6.63
N SER A 134 -6.29 14.64 -7.08
CA SER A 134 -7.21 13.66 -7.66
C SER A 134 -6.69 13.09 -8.98
N LEU A 135 -6.12 13.92 -9.86
CA LEU A 135 -5.48 13.46 -11.10
C LEU A 135 -4.25 12.59 -10.80
N TRP A 136 -3.44 13.01 -9.83
CA TRP A 136 -2.28 12.26 -9.37
C TRP A 136 -2.68 10.90 -8.77
N ALA A 137 -3.68 10.88 -7.87
CA ALA A 137 -4.18 9.66 -7.24
C ALA A 137 -4.69 8.66 -8.29
N ARG A 138 -5.45 9.11 -9.29
CA ARG A 138 -5.88 8.26 -10.42
C ARG A 138 -4.70 7.66 -11.19
N ARG A 139 -3.67 8.46 -11.47
CA ARG A 139 -2.46 7.96 -12.14
C ARG A 139 -1.77 6.88 -11.30
N VAL A 140 -1.57 7.13 -10.01
CA VAL A 140 -0.95 6.16 -9.10
C VAL A 140 -1.80 4.90 -9.01
N ALA A 141 -3.11 5.04 -8.84
CA ALA A 141 -4.04 3.92 -8.74
C ALA A 141 -4.03 3.06 -10.00
N GLY A 142 -3.96 3.65 -11.19
CA GLY A 142 -3.84 2.92 -12.45
C GLY A 142 -2.61 2.02 -12.50
N GLU A 143 -1.44 2.54 -12.11
CA GLU A 143 -0.21 1.75 -12.05
C GLU A 143 -0.26 0.67 -10.96
N VAL A 144 -0.80 1.00 -9.77
CA VAL A 144 -0.93 0.05 -8.65
C VAL A 144 -1.91 -1.08 -8.99
N LEU A 145 -3.10 -0.77 -9.51
CA LEU A 145 -4.08 -1.77 -9.92
C LEU A 145 -3.58 -2.61 -11.11
N GLY A 146 -2.84 -2.00 -12.03
CA GLY A 146 -2.13 -2.72 -13.10
C GLY A 146 -1.16 -3.75 -12.51
N LEU A 147 -0.39 -3.36 -11.50
CA LEU A 147 0.52 -4.26 -10.80
C LEU A 147 -0.21 -5.38 -10.04
N VAL A 148 -1.34 -5.07 -9.38
CA VAL A 148 -2.20 -6.08 -8.74
C VAL A 148 -2.67 -7.12 -9.76
N ARG A 149 -3.22 -6.68 -10.90
CA ARG A 149 -3.68 -7.57 -11.98
C ARG A 149 -2.53 -8.43 -12.51
N SER A 150 -1.39 -7.81 -12.79
CA SER A 150 -0.20 -8.53 -13.26
C SER A 150 0.29 -9.55 -12.24
N THR A 151 0.28 -9.22 -10.95
CA THR A 151 0.71 -10.13 -9.88
C THR A 151 -0.21 -11.35 -9.80
N LEU A 152 -1.53 -11.14 -9.77
CA LEU A 152 -2.52 -12.24 -9.74
C LEU A 152 -2.49 -13.10 -11.01
N PHE A 153 -2.10 -12.53 -12.15
CA PHE A 153 -1.94 -13.27 -13.39
C PHE A 153 -0.66 -14.12 -13.40
N THR A 154 0.47 -13.53 -13.02
CA THR A 154 1.79 -14.19 -12.99
C THR A 154 1.90 -15.24 -11.87
N HIS A 155 1.16 -15.03 -10.78
CA HIS A 155 1.14 -15.90 -9.60
C HIS A 155 -0.26 -16.49 -9.40
N PRO A 156 -0.69 -17.39 -10.30
CA PRO A 156 -2.01 -18.00 -10.25
C PRO A 156 -2.27 -18.76 -8.94
N GLU A 157 -1.23 -19.23 -8.26
CA GLU A 157 -1.24 -19.95 -6.99
C GLU A 157 -1.69 -19.11 -5.79
N LEU A 158 -1.72 -17.78 -5.90
CA LEU A 158 -2.18 -16.90 -4.82
C LEU A 158 -3.69 -17.03 -4.56
N VAL A 159 -4.43 -17.59 -5.52
CA VAL A 159 -5.88 -17.78 -5.45
C VAL A 159 -6.25 -19.22 -5.79
N GLU A 160 -7.17 -19.81 -5.03
CA GLU A 160 -7.57 -21.21 -5.24
C GLU A 160 -8.32 -21.43 -6.56
N ILE A 161 -9.11 -20.46 -7.01
CA ILE A 161 -9.89 -20.53 -8.26
C ILE A 161 -9.62 -19.29 -9.15
N PRO A 162 -9.54 -19.44 -10.48
CA PRO A 162 -9.25 -18.33 -11.39
C PRO A 162 -10.25 -17.16 -11.31
N GLU A 163 -11.54 -17.46 -11.11
CA GLU A 163 -12.63 -16.48 -11.06
C GLU A 163 -12.47 -15.50 -9.87
N ALA A 164 -11.79 -15.94 -8.81
CA ALA A 164 -11.49 -15.09 -7.65
C ALA A 164 -10.60 -13.90 -7.99
N ARG A 165 -9.84 -13.93 -9.09
CA ARG A 165 -8.92 -12.82 -9.45
C ARG A 165 -9.69 -11.56 -9.77
N ASP A 166 -10.71 -11.67 -10.61
CA ASP A 166 -11.52 -10.53 -11.00
C ASP A 166 -12.31 -9.99 -9.80
N GLU A 167 -12.85 -10.87 -8.96
CA GLU A 167 -13.51 -10.48 -7.70
C GLU A 167 -12.59 -9.69 -6.77
N ILE A 168 -11.33 -10.13 -6.60
CA ILE A 168 -10.35 -9.44 -5.77
C ILE A 168 -10.05 -8.07 -6.35
N VAL A 169 -9.83 -7.99 -7.67
CA VAL A 169 -9.50 -6.72 -8.31
C VAL A 169 -10.67 -5.73 -8.23
N ASP A 170 -11.90 -6.20 -8.42
CA ASP A 170 -13.09 -5.37 -8.28
C ASP A 170 -13.28 -4.89 -6.84
N LEU A 171 -13.02 -5.76 -5.85
CA LEU A 171 -13.06 -5.40 -4.44
C LEU A 171 -12.04 -4.31 -4.10
N VAL A 172 -10.76 -4.50 -4.43
CA VAL A 172 -9.72 -3.50 -4.09
C VAL A 172 -9.93 -2.19 -4.86
N THR A 173 -10.49 -2.25 -6.06
CA THR A 173 -10.89 -1.05 -6.83
C THR A 173 -12.01 -0.29 -6.13
N LYS A 174 -13.03 -1.00 -5.64
CA LYS A 174 -14.13 -0.41 -4.87
C LYS A 174 -13.61 0.24 -3.59
N LEU A 175 -12.82 -0.48 -2.79
CA LEU A 175 -12.25 0.02 -1.52
C LEU A 175 -11.34 1.23 -1.76
N HIS A 176 -10.57 1.24 -2.84
CA HIS A 176 -9.81 2.42 -3.25
C HIS A 176 -10.70 3.63 -3.55
N GLY A 177 -11.82 3.43 -4.25
CA GLY A 177 -12.79 4.49 -4.53
C GLY A 177 -13.39 5.10 -3.27
N GLU A 178 -13.65 4.28 -2.24
CA GLU A 178 -14.10 4.72 -0.92
C GLU A 178 -13.00 5.51 -0.19
N ARG A 179 -11.77 4.98 -0.16
CA ARG A 179 -10.58 5.62 0.42
C ARG A 179 -10.29 7.01 -0.16
N MET A 180 -10.50 7.20 -1.47
CA MET A 180 -10.31 8.52 -2.11
C MET A 180 -11.34 9.54 -1.61
N LYS A 181 -12.60 9.13 -1.45
CA LYS A 181 -13.66 10.00 -0.93
C LYS A 181 -13.36 10.45 0.50
N GLU A 182 -12.81 9.57 1.34
CA GLU A 182 -12.42 9.91 2.72
C GLU A 182 -11.36 11.03 2.76
N LEU A 183 -10.42 11.02 1.81
CA LEU A 183 -9.40 12.07 1.68
C LEU A 183 -9.88 13.27 0.85
N SER A 184 -11.18 13.39 0.56
CA SER A 184 -11.76 14.44 -0.29
C SER A 184 -11.18 14.51 -1.71
N LEU A 185 -10.70 13.38 -2.22
CA LEU A 185 -10.23 13.23 -3.59
C LEU A 185 -11.29 12.55 -4.47
N LYS A 186 -11.27 12.86 -5.76
CA LYS A 186 -12.13 12.21 -6.74
C LYS A 186 -11.42 10.94 -7.24
N PRO A 187 -12.05 9.75 -7.15
CA PRO A 187 -11.50 8.52 -7.70
C PRO A 187 -11.40 8.56 -9.24
#